data_AF-A0A1V4JJK7-F1
#
_entry.id   AF-A0A1V4JJK7-F1
#
_cell.length_a   1.000
_cell.length_b   1.000
_cell.length_c   1.000
_cell.angle_alpha   90.00
_cell.angle_beta   90.00
_cell.angle_gamma   90.00
#
_symmetry.space_group_name_H-M   'P 1'
#
loop_
_entity.id
_entity.type
_entity.pdbx_description
1 polymer ?
#
loop_
_entity_poly.entity_id
_entity_poly.type
_entity_poly.pdbx_seq_one_letter_code
_entity_poly.pdbx_strand_id
1 'polypeptide(L)'
;MESVALVAPVTALEFAGDVLLAGGRAQIECYRLLCAADLASESAVACQVTHVASHRLDEHWERKKNRHKLVKVDPETRYMSLSVIPGTSSEHLPTPWEFLAAACSDGSVRVFGLLEAARKLVLVAESFHHQRCVLKVEAFLHTRAGGERRHLLCSAATDGSVTFWDITNPIKDAVDALHQGEGEMQPLALGTPLLTVMAHSCGVNSLHIHQTPEGPYLVASGSDDGSIHVCLLEVALGEGTAGTCLCVLERVARPCAHAAHVTGIRVLQPDLLLSASVDQRLTLWRRGPEAPQ
;
A
#
# COMPACT_ATOMS: atom_id res chain seq x y z
N MET A 1 25.13 -1.44 -21.97
CA MET A 1 24.33 -1.41 -20.73
C MET A 1 23.59 -0.09 -20.76
N GLU A 2 22.34 -0.07 -21.24
CA GLU A 2 21.55 1.16 -21.20
C GLU A 2 21.12 1.37 -19.75
N SER A 3 21.57 2.46 -19.14
CA SER A 3 21.08 2.88 -17.84
C SER A 3 19.62 3.30 -17.99
N VAL A 4 18.70 2.51 -17.45
CA VAL A 4 17.31 2.97 -17.26
C VAL A 4 17.34 3.99 -16.12
N ALA A 5 17.49 5.26 -16.49
CA ALA A 5 17.23 6.34 -15.55
C ALA A 5 15.72 6.38 -15.31
N LEU A 6 15.28 6.25 -14.05
CA LEU A 6 13.96 6.70 -13.65
C LEU A 6 13.94 8.22 -13.80
N VAL A 7 13.53 8.73 -14.97
CA VAL A 7 13.63 10.15 -15.35
C VAL A 7 12.61 11.03 -14.60
N ALA A 8 11.73 10.44 -13.79
CA ALA A 8 10.72 11.14 -13.01
C ALA A 8 10.98 11.01 -11.51
N PRO A 9 10.63 12.05 -10.70
CA PRO A 9 10.70 11.95 -9.25
C PRO A 9 9.76 10.83 -8.78
N VAL A 10 10.36 9.75 -8.27
CA VAL A 10 9.65 8.62 -7.68
C VAL A 10 9.33 8.96 -6.23
N THR A 11 8.06 8.88 -5.87
CA THR A 11 7.55 9.14 -4.52
C THR A 11 7.13 7.87 -3.80
N ALA A 12 6.90 6.77 -4.53
CA ALA A 12 6.59 5.47 -3.99
C ALA A 12 7.33 4.36 -4.74
N LEU A 13 7.85 3.38 -4.01
CA LEU A 13 8.51 2.20 -4.55
C LEU A 13 7.99 0.97 -3.81
N GLU A 14 7.72 -0.09 -4.56
CA GLU A 14 7.29 -1.38 -4.00
C GLU A 14 7.72 -2.51 -4.96
N PHE A 15 7.95 -3.71 -4.42
CA PHE A 15 8.26 -4.90 -5.21
C PHE A 15 7.11 -5.90 -5.19
N ALA A 16 6.72 -6.37 -6.37
CA ALA A 16 5.86 -7.52 -6.59
C ALA A 16 6.70 -8.64 -7.23
N GLY A 17 7.27 -9.52 -6.41
CA GLY A 17 8.24 -10.51 -6.91
C GLY A 17 9.47 -9.85 -7.56
N ASP A 18 9.67 -10.08 -8.85
CA ASP A 18 10.73 -9.48 -9.68
C ASP A 18 10.30 -8.19 -10.39
N VAL A 19 9.08 -7.70 -10.16
CA VAL A 19 8.56 -6.45 -10.70
C VAL A 19 8.71 -5.31 -9.69
N LEU A 20 9.43 -4.27 -10.09
CA LEU A 20 9.52 -2.99 -9.41
C LEU A 20 8.36 -2.08 -9.85
N LEU A 21 7.56 -1.64 -8.88
CA LEU A 21 6.50 -0.66 -9.05
C LEU A 21 7.03 0.71 -8.59
N ALA A 22 7.01 1.70 -9.48
CA ALA A 22 7.49 3.05 -9.22
C ALA A 22 6.36 4.07 -9.42
N GLY A 23 5.83 4.59 -8.31
CA GLY A 23 4.81 5.63 -8.29
C GLY A 23 5.44 7.03 -8.23
N GLY A 24 4.92 7.95 -9.03
CA GLY A 24 5.34 9.34 -9.06
C GLY A 24 4.17 10.30 -9.23
N ARG A 25 4.43 11.43 -9.88
CA ARG A 25 3.37 12.40 -10.23
C ARG A 25 2.49 11.84 -11.34
N ALA A 26 1.22 11.62 -11.02
CA ALA A 26 0.17 11.18 -11.92
C ALA A 26 0.51 9.91 -12.71
N GLN A 27 1.52 9.13 -12.32
CA GLN A 27 1.93 7.94 -13.05
C GLN A 27 2.49 6.85 -12.14
N ILE A 28 2.25 5.60 -12.54
CA ILE A 28 2.90 4.40 -12.00
C ILE A 28 3.56 3.69 -13.17
N GLU A 29 4.83 3.36 -13.01
CA GLU A 29 5.61 2.59 -13.98
C GLU A 29 5.99 1.24 -13.36
N CYS A 30 5.87 0.16 -14.12
CA CYS A 30 6.18 -1.19 -13.69
C CYS A 30 7.35 -1.73 -14.50
N TYR A 31 8.42 -2.18 -13.84
CA TYR A 31 9.62 -2.70 -14.48
C TYR A 31 9.99 -4.07 -13.92
N ARG A 32 10.22 -5.06 -14.78
CA ARG A 32 10.81 -6.34 -14.39
C ARG A 32 12.32 -6.17 -14.28
N LEU A 33 12.88 -6.61 -13.16
CA LEU A 33 14.31 -6.58 -12.87
C LEU A 33 14.87 -8.00 -12.84
N LEU A 34 15.76 -8.33 -13.78
CA LEU A 34 16.48 -9.60 -13.80
C LEU A 34 17.94 -9.35 -13.46
N CYS A 35 18.33 -9.69 -12.24
CA CYS A 35 19.69 -9.56 -11.74
C CYS A 35 20.44 -10.89 -11.86
N ALA A 36 21.59 -10.89 -12.52
CA ALA A 36 22.50 -12.02 -12.61
C ALA A 36 23.89 -11.62 -12.11
N ALA A 37 24.56 -12.53 -11.40
CA ALA A 37 25.98 -12.37 -11.09
C ALA A 37 26.77 -12.47 -12.40
N ASP A 38 27.60 -11.47 -12.69
CA ASP A 38 28.51 -11.53 -13.82
C ASP A 38 29.73 -12.37 -13.44
N LEU A 39 29.72 -13.66 -13.78
CA LEU A 39 30.80 -14.58 -13.43
C LEU A 39 32.13 -14.25 -14.13
N ALA A 40 32.15 -13.34 -15.12
CA ALA A 40 33.37 -12.86 -15.77
C ALA A 40 34.01 -11.67 -15.03
N SER A 41 33.30 -11.07 -14.08
CA SER A 41 33.69 -9.88 -13.34
C SER A 41 33.42 -10.14 -11.86
N GLU A 42 34.45 -10.40 -11.05
CA GLU A 42 34.36 -10.86 -9.64
C GLU A 42 33.51 -9.96 -8.70
N SER A 43 32.92 -8.85 -9.17
CA SER A 43 32.08 -7.96 -8.35
C SER A 43 30.96 -7.24 -9.12
N ALA A 44 30.59 -7.65 -10.35
CA ALA A 44 29.52 -6.98 -11.08
C ALA A 44 28.20 -7.77 -11.04
N VAL A 45 27.10 -7.05 -10.76
CA VAL A 45 25.74 -7.54 -10.96
C VAL A 45 25.25 -6.99 -12.30
N ALA A 46 24.96 -7.89 -13.25
CA ALA A 46 24.24 -7.51 -14.46
C ALA A 46 22.75 -7.43 -14.14
N CYS A 47 22.13 -6.27 -14.39
CA CYS A 47 20.69 -6.08 -14.21
C CYS A 47 20.05 -5.74 -15.55
N GLN A 48 19.13 -6.60 -16.01
CA GLN A 48 18.27 -6.32 -17.15
C GLN A 48 16.94 -5.74 -16.64
N VAL A 49 16.56 -4.60 -17.21
CA VAL A 49 15.33 -3.88 -16.87
C VAL A 49 14.38 -3.95 -18.06
N THR A 50 13.18 -4.47 -17.86
CA THR A 50 12.15 -4.55 -18.91
C THR A 50 10.89 -3.83 -18.45
N HIS A 51 10.39 -2.89 -19.24
CA HIS A 51 9.10 -2.25 -18.97
C HIS A 51 7.96 -3.26 -19.11
N VAL A 52 7.13 -3.37 -18.07
CA VAL A 52 6.01 -4.32 -17.99
C VAL A 52 4.71 -3.62 -18.33
N ALA A 53 4.38 -2.54 -17.63
CA ALA A 53 3.13 -1.81 -17.77
C ALA A 53 3.29 -0.39 -17.21
N SER A 54 2.40 0.50 -17.61
CA SER A 54 2.31 1.84 -17.01
C SER A 54 0.86 2.24 -16.83
N HIS A 55 0.65 3.15 -15.89
CA HIS A 55 -0.62 3.82 -15.68
C HIS A 55 -0.35 5.31 -15.57
N ARG A 56 -1.20 6.13 -16.22
CA ARG A 56 -1.20 7.58 -16.02
C ARG A 56 -2.60 8.06 -15.65
N LEU A 57 -2.67 8.89 -14.61
CA LEU A 57 -3.90 9.56 -14.22
C LEU A 57 -4.34 10.46 -15.39
N ASP A 58 -5.62 10.37 -15.76
CA ASP A 58 -6.24 11.12 -16.84
C ASP A 58 -5.65 10.93 -18.25
N GLU A 59 -5.29 9.71 -18.66
CA GLU A 59 -4.93 9.44 -20.07
C GLU A 59 -5.98 9.98 -21.07
N HIS A 60 -7.25 9.95 -20.68
CA HIS A 60 -8.36 10.52 -21.44
C HIS A 60 -8.28 12.02 -21.66
N TRP A 61 -7.77 12.76 -20.68
CA TRP A 61 -7.59 14.21 -20.80
C TRP A 61 -6.60 14.55 -21.90
N GLU A 62 -5.48 13.82 -21.97
CA GLU A 62 -4.46 14.05 -22.99
C GLU A 62 -4.96 13.73 -24.41
N ARG A 63 -5.87 12.75 -24.53
CA ARG A 63 -6.51 12.39 -25.81
C ARG A 63 -7.62 13.36 -26.25
N LYS A 64 -8.10 14.27 -25.38
CA LYS A 64 -9.19 15.22 -25.71
C LYS A 64 -8.70 16.42 -26.55
N LYS A 65 -9.24 16.55 -27.77
CA LYS A 65 -8.96 17.68 -28.69
C LYS A 65 -9.31 19.07 -28.12
N ASN A 66 -10.27 19.17 -27.20
CA ASN A 66 -10.77 20.43 -26.62
C ASN A 66 -10.28 20.71 -25.18
N ARG A 67 -9.11 20.18 -24.79
CA ARG A 67 -8.55 20.33 -23.44
C ARG A 67 -8.46 21.78 -22.92
N HIS A 68 -8.30 22.76 -23.79
CA HIS A 68 -8.22 24.18 -23.44
C HIS A 68 -9.53 24.80 -22.93
N LYS A 69 -10.67 24.08 -23.05
CA LYS A 69 -12.00 24.56 -22.62
C LYS A 69 -12.49 23.92 -21.32
N LEU A 70 -11.73 22.99 -20.76
CA LEU A 70 -12.11 22.25 -19.56
C LEU A 70 -11.03 22.51 -18.48
N VAL A 71 -11.37 22.31 -17.22
CA VAL A 71 -10.39 22.32 -16.13
C VAL A 71 -9.88 20.90 -15.94
N LYS A 72 -8.55 20.72 -15.97
CA LYS A 72 -7.93 19.43 -15.63
C LYS A 72 -8.07 19.22 -14.14
N VAL A 73 -8.71 18.12 -13.74
CA VAL A 73 -8.79 17.75 -12.33
C VAL A 73 -7.40 17.27 -11.91
N ASP A 74 -6.84 17.93 -10.89
CA ASP A 74 -5.56 17.69 -10.23
C ASP A 74 -4.38 17.07 -11.05
N PRO A 75 -3.74 17.85 -11.96
CA PRO A 75 -2.53 17.42 -12.67
C PRO A 75 -1.32 17.11 -11.77
N GLU A 76 -1.40 17.39 -10.48
CA GLU A 76 -0.29 17.30 -9.55
C GLU A 76 -0.38 16.13 -8.56
N THR A 77 -1.45 15.34 -8.63
CA THR A 77 -1.63 14.15 -7.79
C THR A 77 -0.38 13.27 -7.83
N ARG A 78 0.15 12.88 -6.68
CA ARG A 78 1.28 11.93 -6.59
C ARG A 78 0.87 10.68 -5.83
N TYR A 79 1.43 9.56 -6.28
CA TYR A 79 1.37 8.29 -5.57
C TYR A 79 2.39 8.32 -4.43
N MET A 80 1.91 8.40 -3.20
CA MET A 80 2.73 8.59 -1.99
C MET A 80 3.27 7.28 -1.42
N SER A 81 2.53 6.19 -1.62
CA SER A 81 2.91 4.86 -1.19
C SER A 81 2.23 3.84 -2.08
N LEU A 82 2.90 2.71 -2.29
CA LEU A 82 2.37 1.54 -2.98
C LEU A 82 2.45 0.36 -2.02
N SER A 83 1.55 -0.62 -2.18
CA SER A 83 1.60 -1.88 -1.46
C SER A 83 0.98 -2.98 -2.31
N VAL A 84 1.70 -4.10 -2.48
CA VAL A 84 1.17 -5.27 -3.19
C VAL A 84 0.15 -5.97 -2.31
N ILE A 85 -0.99 -6.36 -2.89
CA ILE A 85 -2.06 -7.05 -2.16
C ILE A 85 -1.77 -8.56 -2.19
N PRO A 86 -1.45 -9.17 -1.03
CA PRO A 86 -0.92 -10.52 -0.98
C PRO A 86 -1.94 -11.59 -1.36
N GLY A 87 -1.46 -12.63 -2.06
CA GLY A 87 -2.21 -13.84 -2.37
C GLY A 87 -3.37 -13.65 -3.36
N THR A 88 -3.34 -12.59 -4.14
CA THR A 88 -4.29 -12.34 -5.24
C THR A 88 -3.93 -13.10 -6.52
N SER A 89 -2.70 -13.62 -6.62
CA SER A 89 -2.26 -14.53 -7.68
C SER A 89 -3.07 -15.82 -7.63
N SER A 90 -4.08 -15.94 -8.48
CA SER A 90 -4.85 -17.17 -8.62
C SER A 90 -4.05 -18.16 -9.47
N GLU A 91 -3.55 -19.24 -8.85
CA GLU A 91 -2.90 -20.35 -9.56
C GLU A 91 -3.86 -21.09 -10.52
N HIS A 92 -5.16 -20.79 -10.46
CA HIS A 92 -6.20 -21.43 -11.27
C HIS A 92 -6.71 -20.57 -12.43
N LEU A 93 -6.12 -19.40 -12.67
CA LEU A 93 -6.54 -18.50 -13.75
C LEU A 93 -5.54 -18.52 -14.93
N PRO A 94 -6.02 -18.52 -16.20
CA PRO A 94 -5.16 -18.53 -17.39
C PRO A 94 -4.22 -17.32 -17.49
N THR A 95 -4.56 -16.22 -16.81
CA THR A 95 -3.75 -15.01 -16.69
C THR A 95 -3.88 -14.48 -15.26
N PRO A 96 -2.85 -14.64 -14.40
CA PRO A 96 -2.92 -14.17 -13.02
C PRO A 96 -2.88 -12.64 -13.01
N TRP A 97 -3.91 -12.03 -12.45
CA TRP A 97 -3.90 -10.61 -12.11
C TRP A 97 -3.18 -10.43 -10.77
N GLU A 98 -2.26 -9.47 -10.72
CA GLU A 98 -1.70 -8.99 -9.47
C GLU A 98 -2.39 -7.69 -9.08
N PHE A 99 -2.67 -7.50 -7.80
CA PHE A 99 -3.30 -6.27 -7.34
C PHE A 99 -2.36 -5.49 -6.43
N LEU A 100 -2.42 -4.16 -6.55
CA LEU A 100 -1.68 -3.25 -5.67
C LEU A 100 -2.57 -2.09 -5.22
N ALA A 101 -2.37 -1.65 -3.99
CA ALA A 101 -2.98 -0.46 -3.43
C ALA A 101 -2.02 0.74 -3.54
N ALA A 102 -2.58 1.94 -3.66
CA ALA A 102 -1.84 3.18 -3.70
C ALA A 102 -2.45 4.25 -2.78
N ALA A 103 -1.59 4.93 -2.03
CA ALA A 103 -1.91 6.16 -1.30
C ALA A 103 -1.68 7.36 -2.23
N CYS A 104 -2.57 8.34 -2.22
CA CYS A 104 -2.50 9.48 -3.14
C CYS A 104 -2.61 10.84 -2.41
N SER A 105 -1.96 11.87 -2.99
CA SER A 105 -2.01 13.24 -2.43
C SER A 105 -3.36 13.92 -2.47
N ASP A 106 -4.21 13.50 -3.40
CA ASP A 106 -5.60 13.98 -3.54
C ASP A 106 -6.53 13.42 -2.44
N GLY A 107 -5.98 12.63 -1.52
CA GLY A 107 -6.70 12.02 -0.41
C GLY A 107 -7.45 10.75 -0.76
N SER A 108 -7.14 10.17 -1.92
CA SER A 108 -7.68 8.88 -2.32
C SER A 108 -6.80 7.69 -1.91
N VAL A 109 -7.47 6.55 -1.75
CA VAL A 109 -6.87 5.22 -1.74
C VAL A 109 -7.35 4.51 -3.00
N ARG A 110 -6.41 4.05 -3.83
CA ARG A 110 -6.70 3.40 -5.12
C ARG A 110 -6.21 1.97 -5.13
N VAL A 111 -6.92 1.09 -5.83
CA VAL A 111 -6.50 -0.29 -6.10
C VAL A 111 -6.38 -0.46 -7.60
N PHE A 112 -5.26 -1.04 -8.04
CA PHE A 112 -4.99 -1.35 -9.43
C PHE A 112 -4.88 -2.86 -9.63
N GLY A 113 -5.32 -3.32 -10.80
CA GLY A 113 -5.02 -4.64 -11.32
C GLY A 113 -3.91 -4.54 -12.37
N LEU A 114 -2.85 -5.32 -12.20
CA LEU A 114 -1.76 -5.51 -13.14
C LEU A 114 -1.97 -6.82 -13.88
N LEU A 115 -2.07 -6.72 -15.21
CA LEU A 115 -2.06 -7.86 -16.11
C LEU A 115 -0.81 -7.80 -16.98
N GLU A 116 0.20 -8.57 -16.58
CA GLU A 116 1.51 -8.56 -17.25
C GLU A 116 1.41 -9.00 -18.72
N ALA A 117 0.63 -10.05 -19.00
CA ALA A 117 0.46 -10.59 -20.34
C ALA A 117 -0.08 -9.55 -21.34
N ALA A 118 -0.95 -8.66 -20.86
CA ALA A 118 -1.50 -7.56 -21.65
C ALA A 118 -0.71 -6.25 -21.51
N ARG A 119 0.30 -6.20 -20.64
CA ARG A 119 1.08 -5.00 -20.29
C ARG A 119 0.18 -3.85 -19.82
N LYS A 120 -0.86 -4.18 -19.04
CA LYS A 120 -1.89 -3.25 -18.58
C LYS A 120 -1.87 -3.10 -17.07
N LEU A 121 -1.95 -1.85 -16.62
CA LEU A 121 -2.21 -1.48 -15.24
C LEU A 121 -3.51 -0.67 -15.19
N VAL A 122 -4.55 -1.26 -14.61
CA VAL A 122 -5.93 -0.75 -14.67
C VAL A 122 -6.37 -0.32 -13.27
N LEU A 123 -6.92 0.89 -13.13
CA LEU A 123 -7.54 1.34 -11.89
C LEU A 123 -8.87 0.59 -11.71
N VAL A 124 -8.98 -0.23 -10.66
CA VAL A 124 -10.14 -1.10 -10.45
C VAL A 124 -11.06 -0.64 -9.33
N ALA A 125 -10.54 0.05 -8.32
CA ALA A 125 -11.34 0.60 -7.24
C ALA A 125 -10.70 1.84 -6.61
N GLU A 126 -11.52 2.73 -6.05
CA GLU A 126 -11.04 3.90 -5.31
C GLU A 126 -11.97 4.35 -4.18
N SER A 127 -11.41 5.13 -3.27
CA SER A 127 -12.15 5.82 -2.19
C SER A 127 -11.48 7.14 -1.86
N PHE A 128 -12.28 8.18 -1.61
CA PHE A 128 -11.84 9.53 -1.20
C PHE A 128 -12.13 9.81 0.28
N HIS A 129 -12.23 8.77 1.11
CA HIS A 129 -12.67 8.88 2.51
C HIS A 129 -11.85 9.86 3.36
N HIS A 130 -10.52 9.88 3.20
CA HIS A 130 -9.64 10.71 4.01
C HIS A 130 -9.83 12.20 3.78
N GLN A 131 -10.21 12.62 2.57
CA GLN A 131 -10.35 14.04 2.17
C GLN A 131 -9.08 14.89 2.40
N ARG A 132 -7.96 14.23 2.67
CA ARG A 132 -6.62 14.78 2.94
C ARG A 132 -5.60 13.79 2.41
N CYS A 133 -4.43 14.29 2.01
CA CYS A 133 -3.34 13.48 1.47
C CYS A 133 -3.11 12.18 2.28
N VAL A 134 -3.18 11.04 1.59
CA VAL A 134 -2.84 9.73 2.14
C VAL A 134 -1.35 9.53 1.92
N LEU A 135 -0.62 9.25 3.00
CA LEU A 135 0.85 9.17 3.02
C LEU A 135 1.33 7.73 2.92
N LYS A 136 0.63 6.79 3.56
CA LYS A 136 0.99 5.37 3.58
C LYS A 136 -0.21 4.46 3.33
N VAL A 137 0.05 3.34 2.68
CA VAL A 137 -0.89 2.21 2.54
C VAL A 137 -0.12 0.92 2.75
N GLU A 138 -0.78 -0.07 3.33
CA GLU A 138 -0.24 -1.41 3.48
C GLU A 138 -1.36 -2.45 3.47
N ALA A 139 -1.26 -3.40 2.54
CA ALA A 139 -2.19 -4.49 2.38
C ALA A 139 -1.70 -5.74 3.11
N PHE A 140 -2.63 -6.50 3.68
CA PHE A 140 -2.34 -7.75 4.36
C PHE A 140 -3.47 -8.75 4.17
N LEU A 141 -3.12 -10.03 4.28
CA LEU A 141 -4.06 -11.14 4.11
C LEU A 141 -4.36 -11.75 5.48
N HIS A 142 -5.63 -11.80 5.84
CA HIS A 142 -6.09 -12.57 6.99
C HIS A 142 -6.66 -13.91 6.52
N THR A 143 -6.19 -15.01 7.12
CA THR A 143 -6.67 -16.37 6.82
C THR A 143 -7.14 -17.05 8.10
N ARG A 144 -8.40 -17.48 8.13
CA ARG A 144 -8.97 -18.22 9.27
C ARG A 144 -8.60 -19.70 9.19
N ALA A 145 -8.69 -20.39 10.33
CA ALA A 145 -8.52 -21.86 10.44
C ALA A 145 -9.45 -22.69 9.52
N GLY A 146 -10.46 -22.09 8.88
CA GLY A 146 -11.31 -22.72 7.86
C GLY A 146 -10.90 -22.45 6.40
N GLY A 147 -9.76 -21.81 6.16
CA GLY A 147 -9.28 -21.44 4.83
C GLY A 147 -9.96 -20.19 4.24
N GLU A 148 -10.86 -19.56 4.98
CA GLU A 148 -11.48 -18.31 4.58
C GLU A 148 -10.46 -17.17 4.58
N ARG A 149 -10.37 -16.46 3.46
CA ARG A 149 -9.40 -15.40 3.18
C ARG A 149 -10.07 -14.04 3.16
N ARG A 150 -9.45 -13.04 3.80
CA ARG A 150 -9.82 -11.63 3.72
C ARG A 150 -8.62 -10.78 3.33
N HIS A 151 -8.80 -10.00 2.26
CA HIS A 151 -7.82 -9.00 1.86
C HIS A 151 -8.15 -7.70 2.60
N LEU A 152 -7.24 -7.29 3.47
CA LEU A 152 -7.37 -6.10 4.29
C LEU A 152 -6.35 -5.07 3.86
N LEU A 153 -6.70 -3.80 4.06
CA LEU A 153 -5.85 -2.67 3.70
C LEU A 153 -5.92 -1.66 4.82
N CYS A 154 -4.76 -1.17 5.26
CA CYS A 154 -4.68 0.03 6.08
C CYS A 154 -4.13 1.19 5.26
N SER A 155 -4.53 2.39 5.65
CA SER A 155 -4.18 3.65 5.01
C SER A 155 -3.92 4.69 6.09
N ALA A 156 -2.93 5.53 5.93
CA ALA A 156 -2.59 6.54 6.92
C ALA A 156 -2.42 7.92 6.27
N ALA A 157 -2.99 8.95 6.88
CA ALA A 157 -3.16 10.27 6.27
C ALA A 157 -2.45 11.40 7.05
N THR A 158 -2.49 12.61 6.49
CA THR A 158 -1.85 13.82 7.05
C THR A 158 -2.51 14.34 8.34
N ASP A 159 -3.69 13.84 8.70
CA ASP A 159 -4.37 14.20 9.96
C ASP A 159 -4.06 13.25 11.12
N GLY A 160 -3.16 12.28 10.92
CA GLY A 160 -2.77 11.33 11.96
C GLY A 160 -3.71 10.12 12.10
N SER A 161 -4.70 10.00 11.21
CA SER A 161 -5.58 8.84 11.17
C SER A 161 -4.91 7.63 10.49
N VAL A 162 -5.23 6.43 11.00
CA VAL A 162 -4.95 5.14 10.38
C VAL A 162 -6.29 4.43 10.17
N THR A 163 -6.69 4.24 8.91
CA THR A 163 -8.00 3.73 8.51
C THR A 163 -7.88 2.39 7.81
N PHE A 164 -8.72 1.43 8.22
CA PHE A 164 -8.71 0.04 7.78
C PHE A 164 -9.92 -0.31 6.91
N TRP A 165 -9.70 -1.17 5.93
CA TRP A 165 -10.67 -1.54 4.91
C TRP A 165 -10.67 -3.05 4.70
N ASP A 166 -11.85 -3.61 4.41
CA ASP A 166 -11.97 -4.93 3.77
C ASP A 166 -12.15 -4.72 2.28
N ILE A 167 -11.14 -5.13 1.51
CA ILE A 167 -11.10 -4.99 0.07
C ILE A 167 -11.36 -6.33 -0.65
N THR A 168 -11.82 -7.35 0.08
CA THR A 168 -12.09 -8.69 -0.48
C THR A 168 -13.14 -8.65 -1.59
N ASN A 169 -14.28 -8.03 -1.34
CA ASN A 169 -15.36 -7.92 -2.33
C ASN A 169 -14.96 -6.99 -3.49
N PRO A 170 -14.42 -5.77 -3.26
CA PRO A 170 -13.91 -4.94 -4.35
C PRO A 170 -12.92 -5.65 -5.27
N ILE A 171 -12.00 -6.46 -4.74
CA ILE A 171 -11.06 -7.25 -5.56
C ILE A 171 -11.82 -8.32 -6.35
N LYS A 172 -12.72 -9.06 -5.72
CA LYS A 172 -13.49 -10.12 -6.39
C LYS A 172 -14.33 -9.54 -7.54
N ASP A 173 -15.06 -8.47 -7.28
CA ASP A 173 -15.89 -7.79 -8.26
C ASP A 173 -15.03 -7.20 -9.40
N ALA A 174 -13.83 -6.69 -9.08
CA ALA A 174 -12.87 -6.24 -10.08
C ALA A 174 -12.39 -7.39 -10.97
N VAL A 175 -12.05 -8.55 -10.40
CA VAL A 175 -11.69 -9.75 -11.17
C VAL A 175 -12.82 -10.14 -12.11
N ASP A 176 -14.06 -10.19 -11.63
CA ASP A 176 -15.22 -10.54 -12.45
C ASP A 176 -15.44 -9.54 -13.60
N ALA A 177 -15.32 -8.24 -13.32
CA ALA A 177 -15.45 -7.19 -14.33
C ALA A 177 -14.32 -7.20 -15.37
N LEU A 178 -13.08 -7.46 -14.95
CA LEU A 178 -11.92 -7.58 -15.84
C LEU A 178 -12.01 -8.79 -16.79
N HIS A 179 -12.72 -9.85 -16.39
CA HIS A 179 -12.97 -11.01 -17.27
C HIS A 179 -14.08 -10.75 -18.30
N GLN A 180 -15.07 -9.91 -17.98
CA GLN A 180 -16.25 -9.72 -18.81
C GLN A 180 -16.09 -8.62 -19.88
N GLY A 181 -15.08 -7.76 -19.79
CA GLY A 181 -14.97 -6.56 -20.62
C GLY A 181 -13.71 -6.45 -21.48
N GLU A 182 -13.88 -6.14 -22.77
CA GLU A 182 -12.82 -5.64 -23.66
C GLU A 182 -12.73 -4.08 -23.65
N GLY A 183 -13.51 -3.42 -22.79
CA GLY A 183 -13.63 -1.96 -22.69
C GLY A 183 -12.90 -1.34 -21.49
N GLU A 184 -12.96 -0.01 -21.39
CA GLU A 184 -12.40 0.74 -20.25
C GLU A 184 -13.24 0.53 -18.99
N MET A 185 -12.58 0.05 -17.93
CA MET A 185 -13.18 -0.19 -16.64
C MET A 185 -13.42 1.13 -15.89
N GLN A 186 -14.63 1.31 -15.35
CA GLN A 186 -14.88 2.37 -14.37
C GLN A 186 -14.46 1.87 -12.98
N PRO A 187 -13.75 2.68 -12.17
CA PRO A 187 -13.34 2.26 -10.83
C PRO A 187 -14.55 1.96 -9.95
N LEU A 188 -14.51 0.82 -9.28
CA LEU A 188 -15.47 0.44 -8.24
C LEU A 188 -15.25 1.28 -6.97
N ALA A 189 -16.26 1.37 -6.11
CA ALA A 189 -16.07 1.94 -4.78
C ALA A 189 -15.29 0.95 -3.90
N LEU A 190 -14.29 1.44 -3.16
CA LEU A 190 -13.54 0.61 -2.20
C LEU A 190 -14.40 0.13 -1.01
N GLY A 191 -15.57 0.73 -0.80
CA GLY A 191 -16.50 0.42 0.28
C GLY A 191 -16.46 1.47 1.40
N THR A 192 -16.88 1.08 2.60
CA THR A 192 -16.77 1.88 3.83
C THR A 192 -15.65 1.32 4.71
N PRO A 193 -14.92 2.17 5.45
CA PRO A 193 -13.89 1.68 6.35
C PRO A 193 -14.48 0.82 7.46
N LEU A 194 -13.72 -0.16 7.91
CA LEU A 194 -14.06 -1.01 9.05
C LEU A 194 -13.75 -0.33 10.39
N LEU A 195 -12.65 0.41 10.44
CA LEU A 195 -12.13 1.03 11.64
C LEU A 195 -11.24 2.20 11.27
N THR A 196 -11.29 3.29 12.06
CA THR A 196 -10.31 4.37 12.01
C THR A 196 -9.74 4.60 13.40
N VAL A 197 -8.41 4.60 13.50
CA VAL A 197 -7.66 4.90 14.72
C VAL A 197 -7.00 6.26 14.56
N MET A 198 -7.30 7.19 15.47
CA MET A 198 -6.53 8.42 15.58
C MET A 198 -5.22 8.13 16.32
N ALA A 199 -4.19 7.76 15.57
CA ALA A 199 -2.91 7.31 16.11
C ALA A 199 -1.98 8.49 16.48
N HIS A 200 -2.06 9.59 15.73
CA HIS A 200 -1.18 10.74 15.86
C HIS A 200 -1.95 12.06 15.72
N SER A 201 -1.29 13.17 16.07
CA SER A 201 -1.83 14.53 15.89
C SER A 201 -1.48 15.18 14.54
N CYS A 202 -0.63 14.52 13.75
CA CYS A 202 -0.18 15.00 12.45
C CYS A 202 0.19 13.82 11.54
N GLY A 203 0.77 14.09 10.37
CA GLY A 203 0.90 13.11 9.30
C GLY A 203 1.62 11.83 9.70
N VAL A 204 1.10 10.70 9.21
CA VAL A 204 1.66 9.36 9.42
C VAL A 204 2.54 8.98 8.24
N ASN A 205 3.86 9.07 8.40
CA ASN A 205 4.83 8.90 7.30
C ASN A 205 5.41 7.50 7.21
N SER A 206 5.18 6.65 8.21
CA SER A 206 5.63 5.27 8.22
C SER A 206 4.56 4.39 8.85
N LEU A 207 4.40 3.20 8.29
CA LEU A 207 3.38 2.23 8.64
C LEU A 207 3.94 0.83 8.41
N HIS A 208 3.68 -0.08 9.34
CA HIS A 208 3.99 -1.50 9.19
C HIS A 208 2.95 -2.37 9.90
N ILE A 209 2.51 -3.44 9.25
CA ILE A 209 1.62 -4.46 9.81
C ILE A 209 2.37 -5.78 9.96
N HIS A 210 2.22 -6.42 11.11
CA HIS A 210 2.83 -7.71 11.39
C HIS A 210 1.86 -8.61 12.16
N GLN A 211 1.58 -9.80 11.61
CA GLN A 211 0.77 -10.79 12.31
C GLN A 211 1.59 -11.43 13.43
N THR A 212 1.03 -11.50 14.64
CA THR A 212 1.64 -12.20 15.75
C THR A 212 1.34 -13.71 15.68
N PRO A 213 2.16 -14.57 16.32
CA PRO A 213 1.90 -16.01 16.37
C PRO A 213 0.54 -16.37 16.96
N GLU A 214 0.00 -15.53 17.84
CA GLU A 214 -1.28 -15.71 18.51
C GLU A 214 -2.49 -15.37 17.62
N GLY A 215 -2.26 -14.73 16.46
CA GLY A 215 -3.30 -14.40 15.48
C GLY A 215 -3.53 -12.90 15.24
N PRO A 216 -3.55 -12.03 16.27
CA PRO A 216 -3.72 -10.59 16.09
C PRO A 216 -2.61 -9.93 15.27
N TYR A 217 -2.81 -8.67 14.89
CA TYR A 217 -1.88 -7.89 14.09
C TYR A 217 -1.33 -6.71 14.89
N LEU A 218 -0.02 -6.58 14.93
CA LEU A 218 0.63 -5.36 15.36
C LEU A 218 0.64 -4.38 14.20
N VAL A 219 0.06 -3.20 14.44
CA VAL A 219 0.11 -2.08 13.52
C VAL A 219 0.97 -1.00 14.15
N ALA A 220 2.14 -0.74 13.55
CA ALA A 220 3.07 0.27 14.01
C ALA A 220 3.08 1.45 13.03
N SER A 221 3.00 2.66 13.56
CA SER A 221 3.01 3.89 12.78
C SER A 221 3.96 4.94 13.37
N GLY A 222 4.55 5.75 12.51
CA GLY A 222 5.44 6.85 12.89
C GLY A 222 5.03 8.15 12.20
N SER A 223 5.16 9.27 12.91
CA SER A 223 4.55 10.55 12.51
C SER A 223 5.57 11.69 12.30
N ASP A 224 5.10 12.76 11.66
CA ASP A 224 5.80 14.03 11.46
C ASP A 224 6.30 14.66 12.77
N ASP A 225 5.57 14.48 13.87
CA ASP A 225 5.91 14.99 15.20
C ASP A 225 6.98 14.17 15.94
N GLY A 226 7.53 13.14 15.29
CA GLY A 226 8.54 12.26 15.88
C GLY A 226 7.96 11.23 16.86
N SER A 227 6.64 11.09 16.96
CA SER A 227 6.01 10.05 17.78
C SER A 227 5.90 8.71 17.05
N ILE A 228 5.84 7.64 17.84
CA ILE A 228 5.53 6.28 17.39
C ILE A 228 4.24 5.84 18.08
N HIS A 229 3.36 5.18 17.35
CA HIS A 229 2.16 4.53 17.87
C HIS A 229 2.17 3.06 17.45
N VAL A 230 1.78 2.18 18.36
CA VAL A 230 1.59 0.75 18.07
C VAL A 230 0.23 0.34 18.63
N CYS A 231 -0.58 -0.35 17.84
CA CYS A 231 -1.78 -1.02 18.34
C CYS A 231 -1.79 -2.50 17.98
N LEU A 232 -2.44 -3.28 18.85
CA LEU A 232 -2.76 -4.68 18.61
C LEU A 232 -4.19 -4.76 18.09
N LEU A 233 -4.35 -5.34 16.91
CA LEU A 233 -5.58 -5.37 16.14
C LEU A 233 -6.05 -6.82 15.99
N GLU A 234 -7.26 -7.12 16.47
CA GLU A 234 -7.92 -8.39 16.23
C GLU A 234 -8.82 -8.30 15.01
N VAL A 235 -8.78 -9.35 14.17
CA VAL A 235 -9.69 -9.51 13.04
C VAL A 235 -10.72 -10.58 13.41
N ALA A 236 -11.96 -10.15 13.62
CA ALA A 236 -13.08 -11.04 13.84
C ALA A 236 -13.88 -11.21 12.54
N LEU A 237 -14.11 -12.45 12.13
CA LEU A 237 -15.00 -12.76 11.01
C LEU A 237 -16.36 -13.13 11.58
N GLY A 238 -17.37 -12.33 11.30
CA GLY A 238 -18.74 -12.65 11.68
C GLY A 238 -19.23 -13.93 10.99
N GLU A 239 -20.12 -14.66 11.65
CA GLU A 239 -20.84 -15.76 11.00
C GLU A 239 -22.07 -15.20 10.25
N GLY A 240 -22.27 -15.63 8.99
CA GLY A 240 -23.40 -15.22 8.17
C GLY A 240 -23.24 -13.84 7.50
N THR A 241 -24.21 -12.94 7.66
CA THR A 241 -24.20 -11.58 7.07
C THR A 241 -23.38 -10.58 7.88
N ALA A 242 -22.89 -10.95 9.06
CA ALA A 242 -21.97 -10.14 9.83
C ALA A 242 -20.62 -10.13 9.11
N GLY A 243 -20.27 -9.01 8.50
CA GLY A 243 -19.02 -8.84 7.75
C GLY A 243 -17.77 -8.93 8.65
N THR A 244 -16.62 -8.65 8.05
CA THR A 244 -15.36 -8.54 8.77
C THR A 244 -15.43 -7.40 9.80
N CYS A 245 -14.99 -7.65 11.02
CA CYS A 245 -14.92 -6.67 12.10
C CYS A 245 -13.48 -6.57 12.62
N LEU A 246 -13.08 -5.36 13.00
CA LEU A 246 -11.75 -5.06 13.54
C LEU A 246 -11.87 -4.45 14.93
N CYS A 247 -11.11 -5.00 15.88
CA CYS A 247 -11.09 -4.56 17.27
C CYS A 247 -9.67 -4.19 17.70
N VAL A 248 -9.49 -3.02 18.29
CA VAL A 248 -8.22 -2.64 18.93
C VAL A 248 -8.18 -3.24 20.33
N LEU A 249 -7.31 -4.22 20.54
CA LEU A 249 -7.10 -4.86 21.83
C LEU A 249 -6.25 -3.99 22.75
N GLU A 250 -5.15 -3.46 22.20
CA GLU A 250 -4.18 -2.66 22.94
C GLU A 250 -3.66 -1.52 22.08
N ARG A 251 -3.22 -0.45 22.74
CA ARG A 251 -2.53 0.66 22.08
C ARG A 251 -1.46 1.24 22.99
N VAL A 252 -0.34 1.62 22.40
CA VAL A 252 0.73 2.34 23.07
C VAL A 252 1.24 3.45 22.16
N ALA A 253 1.43 4.62 22.72
CA ALA A 253 2.04 5.75 22.03
C ALA A 253 3.31 6.14 22.77
N ARG A 254 4.38 6.39 22.02
CA ARG A 254 5.60 7.01 22.51
C ARG A 254 5.74 8.40 21.90
N PRO A 255 5.31 9.47 22.59
CA PRO A 255 5.60 10.82 22.15
C PRO A 255 7.11 11.05 22.20
N CYS A 256 7.60 11.92 21.31
CA CYS A 256 9.01 12.28 21.21
C CYS A 256 9.93 11.04 21.13
N ALA A 257 9.50 10.00 20.39
CA ALA A 257 10.34 8.84 20.12
C ALA A 257 11.59 9.25 19.31
N HIS A 258 11.44 10.26 18.47
CA HIS A 258 12.49 10.94 17.71
C HIS A 258 12.38 12.46 17.85
N ALA A 259 13.47 13.16 17.51
CA ALA A 259 13.53 14.62 17.50
C ALA A 259 13.00 15.25 16.20
N ALA A 260 12.71 14.42 15.19
CA ALA A 260 12.16 14.82 13.90
C ALA A 260 11.25 13.71 13.35
N HIS A 261 10.61 13.99 12.20
CA HIS A 261 9.65 13.08 11.57
C HIS A 261 10.19 11.66 11.36
N VAL A 262 9.37 10.67 11.72
CA VAL A 262 9.69 9.24 11.57
C VAL A 262 9.43 8.82 10.12
N THR A 263 10.50 8.50 9.38
CA THR A 263 10.45 8.16 7.95
C THR A 263 10.31 6.67 7.69
N GLY A 264 10.66 5.83 8.65
CA GLY A 264 10.60 4.38 8.51
C GLY A 264 10.23 3.72 9.83
N ILE A 265 9.43 2.65 9.73
CA ILE A 265 9.06 1.82 10.87
C ILE A 265 8.91 0.37 10.40
N ARG A 266 9.39 -0.58 11.20
CA ARG A 266 9.30 -2.01 10.88
C ARG A 266 9.19 -2.82 12.15
N VAL A 267 8.15 -3.65 12.25
CA VAL A 267 8.05 -4.69 13.28
C VAL A 267 8.91 -5.86 12.81
N LEU A 268 9.98 -6.15 13.54
CA LEU A 268 10.91 -7.24 13.23
C LEU A 268 10.47 -8.55 13.89
N GLN A 269 9.96 -8.44 15.11
CA GLN A 269 9.40 -9.51 15.93
C GLN A 269 8.25 -8.93 16.76
N PRO A 270 7.36 -9.75 17.34
CA PRO A 270 6.22 -9.23 18.13
C PRO A 270 6.61 -8.28 19.27
N ASP A 271 7.81 -8.42 19.83
CA ASP A 271 8.35 -7.56 20.89
C ASP A 271 9.43 -6.58 20.41
N LEU A 272 9.81 -6.61 19.12
CA LEU A 272 10.95 -5.87 18.58
C LEU A 272 10.56 -5.00 17.39
N LEU A 273 10.72 -3.69 17.56
CA LEU A 273 10.36 -2.65 16.58
C LEU A 273 11.58 -1.81 16.21
N LEU A 274 11.72 -1.50 14.93
CA LEU A 274 12.74 -0.62 14.39
C LEU A 274 12.09 0.67 13.88
N SER A 275 12.69 1.82 14.14
CA SER A 275 12.28 3.10 13.53
C SER A 275 13.47 3.90 13.01
N ALA A 276 13.25 4.66 11.95
CA ALA A 276 14.20 5.59 11.36
C ALA A 276 13.58 7.00 11.26
N SER A 277 14.40 8.03 11.46
CA SER A 277 13.97 9.43 11.42
C SER A 277 15.00 10.33 10.75
N VAL A 278 14.56 11.50 10.31
CA VAL A 278 15.43 12.56 9.78
C VAL A 278 16.36 13.16 10.82
N ASP A 279 16.16 12.87 12.10
CA ASP A 279 17.15 13.16 13.15
C ASP A 279 18.43 12.29 13.04
N GLN A 280 18.55 11.50 11.96
CA GLN A 280 19.68 10.63 11.63
C GLN A 280 19.85 9.47 12.60
N ARG A 281 18.76 9.03 13.24
CA ARG A 281 18.77 7.89 14.16
C ARG A 281 17.97 6.73 13.61
N LEU A 282 18.57 5.56 13.74
CA LEU A 282 17.91 4.26 13.67
C LEU A 282 17.78 3.74 15.10
N THR A 283 16.56 3.57 15.58
CA THR A 283 16.29 3.20 16.98
C THR A 283 15.59 1.85 17.05
N LEU A 284 16.10 0.96 17.90
CA LEU A 284 15.50 -0.32 18.21
C LEU A 284 14.72 -0.20 19.52
N TRP A 285 13.45 -0.60 19.49
CA TRP A 285 12.53 -0.56 20.61
C TRP A 285 12.13 -1.97 20.98
N ARG A 286 12.02 -2.21 22.29
CA ARG A 286 11.44 -3.44 22.83
C ARG A 286 10.12 -3.11 23.51
N ARG A 287 9.06 -3.85 23.18
CA ARG A 287 7.80 -3.80 23.92
C ARG A 287 8.03 -4.47 25.27
N GLY A 288 7.87 -3.71 26.36
CA GLY A 288 7.94 -4.28 27.71
C GLY A 288 6.73 -5.20 27.98
N PRO A 289 6.83 -6.09 28.98
CA PRO A 289 5.65 -6.78 29.48
C PRO A 289 4.60 -5.75 29.93
N GLU A 290 3.32 -6.08 29.78
CA GLU A 290 2.25 -5.25 30.35
C GLU A 290 2.57 -5.00 31.83
N ALA A 291 2.64 -3.73 32.23
CA ALA A 291 2.68 -3.41 33.64
C ALA A 291 1.36 -3.92 34.23
N PRO A 292 1.36 -4.73 35.30
CA PRO A 292 0.12 -5.11 35.95
C PRO A 292 -0.60 -3.82 36.37
N GLN A 293 -1.88 -3.73 35.98
CA GLN A 293 -2.79 -2.66 36.39
C GLN A 293 -2.95 -2.62 37.91
#